data_AF-A9UY23-F1
#
_entry.id   AF-A9UY23-F1
#
_cell.length_a   1.000
_cell.length_b   1.000
_cell.length_c   1.000
_cell.angle_alpha   90.00
_cell.angle_beta   90.00
_cell.angle_gamma   90.00
#
_symmetry.space_group_name_H-M   'P 1'
#
loop_
_entity.id
_entity.type
_entity.pdbx_description
1 polymer ?
#
loop_
_entity_poly.entity_id
_entity_poly.type
_entity_poly.pdbx_seq_one_letter_code
_entity_poly.pdbx_strand_id
1 'polypeptide(L)'
;MAESSLRDDRSEIARSVEYSSFRSSVPLQHISVQIGKQTFTWRLFDHGPRTIKNPIVFLPPVSGTADVWFRQMMPLASLGFRSIALSYPEGIQDIDTFCTALAQLCSQLKLKNLHMVGASLGAFLAQKFAQFTSTQPDQRIRVASLFLINGFTDTAVFDLPPPTLLKCSPLFFLRWLLLDNLRADGLHPDIAESTDFMVERLEELTRRDLLSRLLLNIKPAYVEPHHITNQGVKVTIMDVNDDCVISDRVKDDLYKSFPQAKLAQLKEGGNFPYLARSDEVNIFIKIHLMRFAGTAASACDSDSFNATGPILDEGEEDAWASVPENSDGEEKSPAHADPMPNPQAAPVATNAPEPVASAVAAPAPAVATRPHGKKKRSKQQRADLVGDATFDDIDDDAL
;
A
#
# COMPACT_ATOMS: atom_id res chain seq x y z
N MET A 1 43.96 11.42 -22.68
CA MET A 1 42.92 11.91 -21.76
C MET A 1 41.64 11.22 -22.14
N ALA A 2 41.30 10.13 -21.46
CA ALA A 2 39.98 9.52 -21.58
C ALA A 2 39.18 10.05 -20.38
N GLU A 3 38.29 10.99 -20.64
CA GLU A 3 37.28 11.38 -19.66
C GLU A 3 36.42 10.15 -19.41
N SER A 4 36.63 9.56 -18.24
CA SER A 4 35.69 8.66 -17.58
C SER A 4 34.38 9.44 -17.39
N SER A 5 33.51 9.39 -18.41
CA SER A 5 32.08 9.63 -18.25
C SER A 5 31.59 8.63 -17.21
N LEU A 6 31.58 9.07 -15.94
CA LEU A 6 30.79 8.45 -14.89
C LEU A 6 29.35 8.42 -15.44
N ARG A 7 28.87 7.24 -15.81
CA ARG A 7 27.45 7.07 -16.10
C ARG A 7 26.73 7.48 -14.82
N ASP A 8 25.93 8.52 -14.94
CA ASP A 8 25.03 8.94 -13.88
C ASP A 8 23.96 7.86 -13.79
N ASP A 9 24.15 6.88 -12.90
CA ASP A 9 23.28 5.70 -12.73
C ASP A 9 21.88 6.07 -12.17
N ARG A 10 21.54 7.36 -12.10
CA ARG A 10 20.24 7.86 -11.65
C ARG A 10 19.17 7.69 -12.74
N SER A 11 17.97 7.31 -12.30
CA SER A 11 16.77 7.22 -13.14
C SER A 11 16.46 8.54 -13.86
N GLU A 12 15.73 8.47 -14.98
CA GLU A 12 15.34 9.66 -15.75
C GLU A 12 14.53 10.66 -14.90
N ILE A 13 13.62 10.13 -14.09
CA ILE A 13 12.82 10.92 -13.14
C ILE A 13 13.73 11.65 -12.13
N ALA A 14 14.75 10.98 -11.57
CA ALA A 14 15.68 11.60 -10.63
C ALA A 14 16.56 12.69 -11.27
N ARG A 15 16.80 12.61 -12.59
CA ARG A 15 17.52 13.62 -13.37
C ARG A 15 16.61 14.75 -13.87
N SER A 16 15.29 14.61 -13.73
CA SER A 16 14.33 15.60 -14.22
C SER A 16 14.46 16.95 -13.51
N VAL A 17 14.14 18.01 -14.26
CA VAL A 17 14.08 19.39 -13.73
C VAL A 17 13.00 19.51 -12.67
N GLU A 18 11.88 18.81 -12.85
CA GLU A 18 10.76 18.77 -11.91
C GLU A 18 11.20 18.23 -10.54
N TYR A 19 11.87 17.06 -10.52
CA TYR A 19 12.36 16.46 -9.28
C TYR A 19 13.42 17.33 -8.61
N SER A 20 14.37 17.86 -9.40
CA SER A 20 15.40 18.76 -8.88
C SER A 20 14.81 20.03 -8.26
N SER A 21 13.80 20.62 -8.92
CA SER A 21 13.06 21.78 -8.44
C SER A 21 12.35 21.46 -7.11
N PHE A 22 11.65 20.33 -7.02
CA PHE A 22 11.02 19.86 -5.78
C PHE A 22 12.04 19.74 -4.63
N ARG A 23 13.17 19.04 -4.87
CA ARG A 23 14.20 18.84 -3.84
C ARG A 23 14.86 20.14 -3.38
N SER A 24 14.94 21.14 -4.25
CA SER A 24 15.49 22.47 -3.92
C SER A 24 14.50 23.39 -3.20
N SER A 25 13.19 23.23 -3.44
CA SER A 25 12.15 24.14 -2.96
C SER A 25 11.43 23.62 -1.71
N VAL A 26 11.36 22.31 -1.52
CA VAL A 26 10.66 21.67 -0.40
C VAL A 26 11.65 20.93 0.49
N PRO A 27 11.97 21.45 1.70
CA PRO A 27 12.96 20.84 2.57
C PRO A 27 12.45 19.53 3.19
N LEU A 28 13.33 18.53 3.27
CA LEU A 28 13.07 17.31 4.04
C LEU A 28 13.15 17.63 5.54
N GLN A 29 12.07 17.37 6.25
CA GLN A 29 11.96 17.61 7.69
C GLN A 29 12.08 16.30 8.47
N HIS A 30 12.67 16.39 9.66
CA HIS A 30 12.75 15.29 10.62
C HIS A 30 11.99 15.66 11.88
N ILE A 31 10.96 14.89 12.22
CA ILE A 31 10.14 15.12 13.42
C ILE A 31 10.11 13.87 14.27
N SER A 32 10.61 13.98 15.50
CA SER A 32 10.65 12.87 16.43
C SER A 32 9.42 12.84 17.33
N VAL A 33 8.82 11.66 17.46
CA VAL A 33 7.72 11.36 18.39
C VAL A 33 8.18 10.31 19.39
N GLN A 34 7.69 10.41 20.62
CA GLN A 34 8.04 9.48 21.70
C GLN A 34 6.84 8.61 22.05
N ILE A 35 7.01 7.30 21.90
CA ILE A 35 6.02 6.27 22.26
C ILE A 35 6.62 5.40 23.36
N GLY A 36 6.16 5.57 24.58
CA GLY A 36 6.75 4.94 25.76
C GLY A 36 8.22 5.35 25.92
N LYS A 37 9.15 4.39 25.85
CA LYS A 37 10.60 4.62 25.92
C LYS A 37 11.29 4.74 24.56
N GLN A 38 10.55 4.57 23.47
CA GLN A 38 11.10 4.57 22.12
C GLN A 38 10.85 5.91 21.44
N THR A 39 11.85 6.38 20.70
CA THR A 39 11.75 7.58 19.86
C THR A 39 11.71 7.16 18.40
N PHE A 40 10.69 7.62 17.68
CA PHE A 40 10.53 7.38 16.25
C PHE A 40 10.65 8.69 15.50
N THR A 41 11.51 8.74 14.48
CA THR A 41 11.75 9.94 13.68
C THR A 41 11.07 9.82 12.33
N TRP A 42 10.05 10.65 12.12
CA TRP A 42 9.38 10.82 10.84
C TRP A 42 10.22 11.69 9.92
N ARG A 43 10.35 11.23 8.67
CA ARG A 43 10.92 12.01 7.56
C ARG A 43 9.76 12.47 6.69
N LEU A 44 9.65 13.76 6.41
CA LEU A 44 8.51 14.28 5.65
C LEU A 44 8.81 15.53 4.83
N PHE A 45 8.04 15.71 3.78
CA PHE A 45 7.92 16.97 3.05
C PHE A 45 6.56 17.59 3.40
N ASP A 46 6.52 18.89 3.69
CA ASP A 46 5.29 19.65 3.98
C ASP A 46 5.25 20.89 3.09
N HIS A 47 4.34 20.87 2.12
CA HIS A 47 4.24 21.86 1.04
C HIS A 47 2.82 22.43 0.93
N GLY A 48 2.72 23.66 0.44
CA GLY A 48 1.47 24.43 0.39
C GLY A 48 1.19 25.27 1.65
N PRO A 49 0.00 25.91 1.75
CA PRO A 49 -0.31 26.87 2.80
C PRO A 49 -0.43 26.24 4.20
N ARG A 50 0.49 26.56 5.11
CA ARG A 50 0.52 26.02 6.51
C ARG A 50 -0.61 26.52 7.41
N THR A 51 -1.36 27.53 6.95
CA THR A 51 -2.62 28.01 7.57
C THR A 51 -3.67 26.90 7.58
N ILE A 52 -3.69 26.07 6.54
CA ILE A 52 -4.60 24.93 6.38
C ILE A 52 -4.23 23.83 7.39
N LYS A 53 -5.20 23.41 8.21
CA LYS A 53 -5.04 22.36 9.23
C LYS A 53 -5.56 20.99 8.79
N ASN A 54 -6.08 20.90 7.57
CA ASN A 54 -6.64 19.69 7.00
C ASN A 54 -5.86 19.22 5.77
N PRO A 55 -4.58 18.83 5.90
CA PRO A 55 -3.74 18.54 4.75
C PRO A 55 -4.12 17.21 4.09
N ILE A 56 -3.64 17.07 2.87
CA ILE A 56 -3.49 15.78 2.19
C ILE A 56 -2.25 15.10 2.78
N VAL A 57 -2.37 13.86 3.25
CA VAL A 57 -1.26 13.07 3.79
C VAL A 57 -0.97 11.92 2.85
N PHE A 58 0.22 11.91 2.26
CA PHE A 58 0.67 10.88 1.32
C PHE A 58 1.48 9.79 2.02
N LEU A 59 1.08 8.53 1.83
CA LEU A 59 1.71 7.34 2.39
C LEU A 59 2.26 6.42 1.28
N PRO A 60 3.58 6.23 1.18
CA PRO A 60 4.21 5.47 0.09
C PRO A 60 4.02 3.95 0.23
N PRO A 61 4.32 3.17 -0.83
CA PRO A 61 4.39 1.71 -0.72
C PRO A 61 5.62 1.26 0.08
N VAL A 62 5.79 -0.05 0.28
CA VAL A 62 6.93 -0.64 1.01
C VAL A 62 8.29 -0.13 0.50
N SER A 63 8.44 -0.04 -0.82
CA SER A 63 9.67 0.40 -1.49
C SER A 63 9.88 1.91 -1.57
N GLY A 64 8.85 2.74 -1.32
CA GLY A 64 8.89 4.18 -1.62
C GLY A 64 9.30 5.06 -0.44
N THR A 65 9.91 6.21 -0.70
CA THR A 65 10.08 7.25 0.33
C THR A 65 9.06 8.38 0.17
N ALA A 66 9.18 9.48 0.90
CA ALA A 66 8.23 10.59 0.87
C ALA A 66 8.28 11.34 -0.47
N ASP A 67 9.45 11.34 -1.11
CA ASP A 67 9.71 12.06 -2.36
C ASP A 67 9.02 11.46 -3.58
N VAL A 68 8.53 10.22 -3.51
CA VAL A 68 7.78 9.57 -4.61
C VAL A 68 6.49 10.31 -4.97
N TRP A 69 6.01 11.17 -4.07
CA TRP A 69 4.80 11.97 -4.24
C TRP A 69 5.07 13.37 -4.81
N PHE A 70 6.30 13.67 -5.25
CA PHE A 70 6.66 15.02 -5.71
C PHE A 70 5.77 15.51 -6.86
N ARG A 71 5.41 14.61 -7.80
CA ARG A 71 4.50 14.89 -8.93
C ARG A 71 3.06 15.19 -8.50
N GLN A 72 2.65 14.80 -7.29
CA GLN A 72 1.38 15.18 -6.70
C GLN A 72 1.52 16.49 -5.91
N MET A 73 2.56 16.59 -5.09
CA MET A 73 2.75 17.71 -4.16
C MET A 73 2.93 19.04 -4.89
N MET A 74 3.73 19.09 -5.96
CA MET A 74 4.03 20.34 -6.67
C MET A 74 2.79 20.94 -7.34
N PRO A 75 2.01 20.21 -8.16
CA PRO A 75 0.80 20.77 -8.76
C PRO A 75 -0.28 21.10 -7.72
N LEU A 76 -0.49 20.26 -6.71
CA LEU A 76 -1.51 20.50 -5.68
C LEU A 76 -1.21 21.75 -4.85
N ALA A 77 0.06 22.00 -4.52
CA ALA A 77 0.43 23.23 -3.83
C ALA A 77 0.19 24.49 -4.69
N SER A 78 0.42 24.40 -6.00
CA SER A 78 0.10 25.51 -6.92
C SER A 78 -1.40 25.84 -6.97
N LEU A 79 -2.25 24.85 -6.67
CA LEU A 79 -3.70 24.99 -6.55
C LEU A 79 -4.16 25.40 -5.14
N GLY A 80 -3.22 25.71 -4.23
CA GLY A 80 -3.52 26.15 -2.86
C GLY A 80 -3.80 25.02 -1.88
N PHE A 81 -3.61 23.75 -2.25
CA PHE A 81 -3.73 22.64 -1.30
C PHE A 81 -2.49 22.55 -0.41
N ARG A 82 -2.69 22.14 0.85
CA ARG A 82 -1.58 21.71 1.71
C ARG A 82 -1.40 20.20 1.63
N SER A 83 -0.18 19.76 1.36
CA SER A 83 0.19 18.35 1.27
C SER A 83 1.38 18.00 2.15
N ILE A 84 1.33 16.84 2.79
CA ILE A 84 2.38 16.28 3.62
C ILE A 84 2.69 14.86 3.14
N ALA A 85 3.88 14.63 2.61
CA ALA A 85 4.32 13.28 2.23
C ALA A 85 5.23 12.69 3.30
N LEU A 86 4.94 11.45 3.72
CA LEU A 86 5.62 10.82 4.85
C LEU A 86 6.50 9.66 4.40
N SER A 87 7.64 9.51 5.08
CA SER A 87 8.43 8.29 5.11
C SER A 87 8.34 7.66 6.49
N TYR A 88 8.13 6.36 6.49
CA TYR A 88 7.95 5.60 7.73
C TYR A 88 9.21 5.64 8.60
N PRO A 89 9.08 5.87 9.92
CA PRO A 89 10.18 5.72 10.86
C PRO A 89 10.67 4.27 10.89
N GLU A 90 11.97 4.09 11.02
CA GLU A 90 12.52 2.77 11.31
C GLU A 90 12.13 2.30 12.73
N GLY A 91 12.12 0.98 12.94
CA GLY A 91 11.88 0.37 14.24
C GLY A 91 10.40 0.13 14.58
N ILE A 92 9.45 0.76 13.87
CA ILE A 92 8.02 0.44 14.01
C ILE A 92 7.77 -0.95 13.42
N GLN A 93 7.15 -1.85 14.20
CA GLN A 93 6.93 -3.24 13.78
C GLN A 93 5.46 -3.65 13.80
N ASP A 94 4.55 -2.82 14.32
CA ASP A 94 3.14 -3.14 14.48
C ASP A 94 2.26 -1.93 14.14
N ILE A 95 1.03 -2.24 13.74
CA ILE A 95 0.07 -1.27 13.22
C ILE A 95 -0.39 -0.30 14.33
N ASP A 96 -0.53 -0.76 15.57
CA ASP A 96 -0.99 0.07 16.68
C ASP A 96 0.05 1.13 17.04
N THR A 97 1.33 0.75 17.10
CA THR A 97 2.45 1.68 17.29
C THR A 97 2.55 2.64 16.11
N PHE A 98 2.37 2.17 14.87
CA PHE A 98 2.31 3.04 13.70
C PHE A 98 1.22 4.10 13.83
N CYS A 99 -0.01 3.69 14.14
CA CYS A 99 -1.15 4.59 14.28
C CYS A 99 -0.96 5.58 15.43
N THR A 100 -0.44 5.13 16.58
CA THR A 100 -0.16 6.00 17.73
C THR A 100 0.93 7.03 17.40
N ALA A 101 2.02 6.60 16.76
CA ALA A 101 3.09 7.49 16.32
C ALA A 101 2.61 8.52 15.29
N LEU A 102 1.75 8.12 14.35
CA LEU A 102 1.17 9.02 13.36
C LEU A 102 0.20 10.03 13.99
N ALA A 103 -0.62 9.60 14.96
CA ALA A 103 -1.49 10.50 15.71
C ALA A 103 -0.70 11.55 16.50
N GLN A 104 0.42 11.15 17.13
CA GLN A 104 1.30 12.07 17.84
C GLN A 104 1.98 13.07 16.90
N LEU A 105 2.44 12.61 15.72
CA LEU A 105 2.96 13.49 14.67
C LEU A 105 1.90 14.53 14.25
N CYS A 106 0.69 14.07 13.96
CA CYS A 106 -0.43 14.94 13.57
C CYS A 106 -0.78 15.96 14.66
N SER A 107 -0.67 15.57 15.93
CA SER A 107 -0.89 16.46 17.08
C SER A 107 0.19 17.54 17.18
N GLN A 108 1.48 17.16 17.04
CA GLN A 108 2.59 18.12 16.99
C GLN A 108 2.46 19.11 15.83
N LEU A 109 2.00 18.64 14.67
CA LEU A 109 1.72 19.46 13.49
C LEU A 109 0.39 20.24 13.56
N LYS A 110 -0.38 20.05 14.65
CA LYS A 110 -1.68 20.69 14.92
C LYS A 110 -2.71 20.46 13.80
N LEU A 111 -2.75 19.25 13.27
CA LEU A 111 -3.69 18.85 12.22
C LEU A 111 -5.05 18.48 12.82
N LYS A 112 -6.12 18.57 12.00
CA LYS A 112 -7.49 18.27 12.41
C LYS A 112 -8.12 17.16 11.56
N ASN A 113 -8.46 17.47 10.30
CA ASN A 113 -9.10 16.51 9.40
C ASN A 113 -8.11 16.10 8.29
N LEU A 114 -7.80 14.83 8.15
CA LEU A 114 -6.82 14.37 7.18
C LEU A 114 -7.50 13.82 5.93
N HIS A 115 -6.95 14.16 4.76
CA HIS A 115 -7.24 13.45 3.51
C HIS A 115 -6.07 12.53 3.22
N MET A 116 -6.23 11.22 3.36
CA MET A 116 -5.11 10.29 3.21
C MET A 116 -5.10 9.72 1.80
N VAL A 117 -3.95 9.81 1.15
CA VAL A 117 -3.67 9.16 -0.14
C VAL A 117 -2.58 8.14 0.12
N GLY A 118 -2.86 6.88 -0.17
CA GLY A 118 -1.92 5.79 0.10
C GLY A 118 -1.78 4.87 -1.10
N ALA A 119 -0.57 4.34 -1.29
CA ALA A 119 -0.30 3.32 -2.30
C ALA A 119 0.13 2.00 -1.63
N SER A 120 -0.48 0.87 -2.02
CA SER A 120 -0.15 -0.47 -1.48
C SER A 120 -0.15 -0.49 0.06
N LEU A 121 0.98 -0.79 0.72
CA LEU A 121 1.11 -0.72 2.18
C LEU A 121 0.61 0.62 2.74
N GLY A 122 0.88 1.74 2.07
CA GLY A 122 0.37 3.04 2.48
C GLY A 122 -1.15 3.16 2.43
N ALA A 123 -1.80 2.51 1.46
CA ALA A 123 -3.26 2.43 1.39
C ALA A 123 -3.84 1.61 2.54
N PHE A 124 -3.20 0.49 2.88
CA PHE A 124 -3.58 -0.34 4.03
C PHE A 124 -3.42 0.41 5.35
N LEU A 125 -2.27 1.08 5.55
CA LEU A 125 -2.00 1.88 6.75
C LEU A 125 -2.95 3.08 6.88
N ALA A 126 -3.32 3.72 5.77
CA ALA A 126 -4.32 4.79 5.78
C ALA A 126 -5.69 4.30 6.28
N GLN A 127 -6.12 3.12 5.82
CA GLN A 127 -7.36 2.49 6.30
C GLN A 127 -7.28 2.14 7.79
N LYS A 128 -6.18 1.51 8.23
CA LYS A 128 -5.98 1.19 9.65
C LYS A 128 -5.94 2.43 10.54
N PHE A 129 -5.37 3.53 10.05
CA PHE A 129 -5.38 4.80 10.77
C PHE A 129 -6.79 5.40 10.85
N ALA A 130 -7.57 5.37 9.75
CA ALA A 130 -8.97 5.81 9.77
C ALA A 130 -9.81 5.00 10.77
N GLN A 131 -9.62 3.67 10.81
CA GLN A 131 -10.24 2.79 11.80
C GLN A 131 -9.80 3.17 13.23
N PHE A 132 -8.51 3.39 13.45
CA PHE A 132 -7.95 3.78 14.75
C PHE A 132 -8.53 5.11 15.27
N THR A 133 -8.67 6.10 14.40
CA THR A 133 -9.32 7.37 14.80
C THR A 133 -10.82 7.19 15.10
N SER A 134 -11.47 6.15 14.56
CA SER A 134 -12.87 5.82 14.89
C SER A 134 -13.03 5.40 16.34
N THR A 135 -12.13 4.52 16.78
CA THR A 135 -12.29 3.78 18.03
C THR A 135 -11.79 4.58 19.23
N GLN A 136 -11.08 5.69 18.99
CA GLN A 136 -10.59 6.60 20.01
C GLN A 136 -11.38 7.92 19.99
N PRO A 137 -12.52 8.01 20.72
CA PRO A 137 -13.37 9.21 20.72
C PRO A 137 -12.66 10.47 21.24
N ASP A 138 -11.66 10.31 22.11
CA ASP A 138 -10.87 11.41 22.69
C ASP A 138 -9.83 12.01 21.73
N GLN A 139 -9.59 11.38 20.57
CA GLN A 139 -8.67 11.94 19.59
C GLN A 139 -9.27 13.12 18.82
N ARG A 140 -8.54 14.22 18.84
CA ARG A 140 -8.87 15.46 18.12
C ARG A 140 -8.74 15.32 16.59
N ILE A 141 -7.99 14.33 16.12
CA ILE A 141 -7.70 14.13 14.70
C ILE A 141 -8.72 13.15 14.11
N ARG A 142 -9.24 13.48 12.92
CA ARG A 142 -10.17 12.65 12.16
C ARG A 142 -9.65 12.45 10.75
N VAL A 143 -10.01 11.32 10.14
CA VAL A 143 -9.79 11.12 8.70
C VAL A 143 -11.07 11.50 7.97
N ALA A 144 -11.01 12.51 7.10
CA ALA A 144 -12.16 12.95 6.31
C ALA A 144 -12.37 12.09 5.06
N SER A 145 -11.27 11.62 4.45
CA SER A 145 -11.35 10.84 3.22
C SER A 145 -10.13 9.96 2.99
N LEU A 146 -10.33 8.87 2.26
CA LEU A 146 -9.30 7.95 1.80
C LEU A 146 -9.26 7.91 0.26
N PHE A 147 -8.06 7.97 -0.29
CA PHE A 147 -7.78 7.71 -1.70
C PHE A 147 -6.77 6.55 -1.77
N LEU A 148 -7.22 5.39 -2.23
CA LEU A 148 -6.50 4.13 -2.13
C LEU A 148 -6.00 3.72 -3.51
N ILE A 149 -4.68 3.68 -3.71
CA ILE A 149 -4.05 3.28 -4.97
C ILE A 149 -3.45 1.88 -4.78
N ASN A 150 -3.84 0.91 -5.59
CA ASN A 150 -3.36 -0.48 -5.48
C ASN A 150 -3.44 -1.00 -4.03
N GLY A 151 -4.56 -0.71 -3.36
CA GLY A 151 -4.76 -1.00 -1.93
C GLY A 151 -5.27 -2.41 -1.67
N PHE A 152 -5.24 -2.81 -0.40
CA PHE A 152 -5.79 -4.07 0.09
C PHE A 152 -6.34 -3.90 1.52
N THR A 153 -7.20 -4.82 1.96
CA THR A 153 -7.81 -4.81 3.31
C THR A 153 -7.23 -5.87 4.25
N ASP A 154 -6.55 -6.88 3.72
CA ASP A 154 -5.96 -7.97 4.47
C ASP A 154 -4.48 -8.16 4.07
N THR A 155 -3.63 -8.27 5.08
CA THR A 155 -2.19 -8.55 4.91
C THR A 155 -1.90 -10.03 4.58
N ALA A 156 -2.85 -10.94 4.84
CA ALA A 156 -2.72 -12.36 4.55
C ALA A 156 -2.65 -12.67 3.03
N VAL A 157 -2.90 -11.69 2.17
CA VAL A 157 -2.84 -11.84 0.71
C VAL A 157 -1.41 -11.96 0.17
N PHE A 158 -0.39 -11.59 0.96
CA PHE A 158 1.00 -11.64 0.54
C PHE A 158 1.71 -12.88 1.09
N ASP A 159 2.25 -13.69 0.18
CA ASP A 159 3.08 -14.85 0.52
C ASP A 159 4.55 -14.42 0.74
N LEU A 160 4.78 -13.66 1.81
CA LEU A 160 6.11 -13.21 2.20
C LEU A 160 6.69 -14.12 3.30
N PRO A 161 8.03 -14.24 3.40
CA PRO A 161 8.65 -15.07 4.40
C PRO A 161 8.28 -14.66 5.84
N PRO A 162 8.29 -15.60 6.80
CA PRO A 162 7.83 -15.33 8.15
C PRO A 162 8.68 -14.27 8.85
N PRO A 163 8.13 -13.55 9.86
CA PRO A 163 8.83 -12.46 10.56
C PRO A 163 10.19 -12.86 11.13
N THR A 164 10.34 -14.11 11.59
CA THR A 164 11.60 -14.65 12.12
C THR A 164 12.69 -14.70 11.07
N LEU A 165 12.35 -15.11 9.84
CA LEU A 165 13.31 -15.15 8.74
C LEU A 165 13.70 -13.74 8.32
N LEU A 166 12.72 -12.85 8.09
CA LEU A 166 13.00 -11.46 7.70
C LEU A 166 13.90 -10.72 8.71
N LYS A 167 13.70 -10.95 10.01
CA LYS A 167 14.53 -10.37 11.08
C LYS A 167 15.98 -10.85 11.05
N CYS A 168 16.26 -12.01 10.47
CA CYS A 168 17.60 -12.56 10.29
C CYS A 168 18.17 -12.33 8.89
N SER A 169 17.32 -11.96 7.92
CA SER A 169 17.73 -11.78 6.54
C SER A 169 18.69 -10.59 6.35
N PRO A 170 19.69 -10.71 5.45
CA PRO A 170 20.53 -9.61 5.02
C PRO A 170 19.76 -8.62 4.13
N LEU A 171 20.27 -7.40 4.01
CA LEU A 171 19.64 -6.30 3.27
C LEU A 171 19.35 -6.65 1.80
N PHE A 172 20.29 -7.29 1.11
CA PHE A 172 20.12 -7.64 -0.30
C PHE A 172 18.91 -8.57 -0.52
N PHE A 173 18.66 -9.50 0.42
CA PHE A 173 17.54 -10.43 0.34
C PHE A 173 16.20 -9.70 0.53
N LEU A 174 16.14 -8.75 1.46
CA LEU A 174 14.95 -7.92 1.67
C LEU A 174 14.63 -7.07 0.43
N ARG A 175 15.65 -6.54 -0.25
CA ARG A 175 15.47 -5.81 -1.52
C ARG A 175 15.02 -6.73 -2.64
N TRP A 176 15.66 -7.88 -2.78
CA TRP A 176 15.31 -8.88 -3.80
C TRP A 176 13.84 -9.28 -3.73
N LEU A 177 13.32 -9.52 -2.51
CA LEU A 177 11.90 -9.84 -2.28
C LEU A 177 10.93 -8.78 -2.82
N LEU A 178 11.34 -7.51 -2.81
CA LEU A 178 10.53 -6.42 -3.35
C LEU A 178 10.75 -6.26 -4.85
N LEU A 179 11.99 -6.33 -5.32
CA LEU A 179 12.35 -6.15 -6.74
C LEU A 179 11.69 -7.19 -7.65
N ASP A 180 11.54 -8.44 -7.19
CA ASP A 180 10.88 -9.49 -7.97
C ASP A 180 9.45 -9.10 -8.36
N ASN A 181 8.74 -8.45 -7.44
CA ASN A 181 7.39 -7.94 -7.65
C ASN A 181 7.34 -6.66 -8.51
N LEU A 182 8.47 -5.97 -8.73
CA LEU A 182 8.47 -4.70 -9.49
C LEU A 182 8.71 -4.88 -10.99
N ARG A 183 9.13 -6.07 -11.43
CA ARG A 183 9.39 -6.33 -12.84
C ARG A 183 8.08 -6.36 -13.61
N ALA A 184 8.00 -5.55 -14.66
CA ALA A 184 6.92 -5.65 -15.62
C ALA A 184 7.54 -5.62 -17.02
N ASP A 185 7.31 -6.70 -17.75
CA ASP A 185 7.88 -6.93 -19.07
C ASP A 185 7.00 -6.23 -20.13
N GLY A 186 7.62 -5.57 -21.12
CA GLY A 186 6.90 -5.00 -22.27
C GLY A 186 6.14 -3.69 -22.02
N LEU A 187 6.53 -2.92 -21.00
CA LEU A 187 5.83 -1.70 -20.57
C LEU A 187 6.07 -0.44 -21.43
N HIS A 188 5.11 0.49 -21.34
CA HIS A 188 5.24 1.88 -21.80
C HIS A 188 6.46 2.57 -21.12
N PRO A 189 7.23 3.44 -21.82
CA PRO A 189 8.42 4.10 -21.28
C PRO A 189 8.22 4.72 -19.89
N ASP A 190 7.15 5.49 -19.68
CA ASP A 190 6.87 6.12 -18.38
C ASP A 190 6.71 5.12 -17.21
N ILE A 191 6.18 3.92 -17.47
CA ILE A 191 6.01 2.90 -16.44
C ILE A 191 7.37 2.27 -16.09
N ALA A 192 8.23 2.04 -17.10
CA ALA A 192 9.61 1.61 -16.87
C ALA A 192 10.39 2.67 -16.08
N GLU A 193 10.31 3.94 -16.46
CA GLU A 193 10.96 5.05 -15.75
C GLU A 193 10.46 5.19 -14.31
N SER A 194 9.15 5.01 -14.07
CA SER A 194 8.60 5.00 -12.72
C SER A 194 9.15 3.86 -11.87
N THR A 195 9.37 2.69 -12.48
CA THR A 195 9.93 1.52 -11.82
C THR A 195 11.40 1.76 -11.48
N ASP A 196 12.20 2.27 -12.42
CA ASP A 196 13.61 2.60 -12.20
C ASP A 196 13.78 3.63 -11.07
N PHE A 197 12.93 4.67 -11.03
CA PHE A 197 12.94 5.64 -9.94
C PHE A 197 12.61 5.00 -8.58
N MET A 198 11.64 4.09 -8.54
CA MET A 198 11.27 3.37 -7.32
C MET A 198 12.34 2.37 -6.88
N VAL A 199 13.07 1.76 -7.81
CA VAL A 199 14.24 0.93 -7.52
C VAL A 199 15.35 1.77 -6.87
N GLU A 200 15.62 2.96 -7.41
CA GLU A 200 16.60 3.91 -6.83
C GLU A 200 16.21 4.29 -5.38
N ARG A 201 14.93 4.59 -5.12
CA ARG A 201 14.42 4.87 -3.76
C ARG A 201 14.54 3.65 -2.83
N LEU A 202 14.30 2.44 -3.34
CA LEU A 202 14.46 1.21 -2.57
C LEU A 202 15.93 0.96 -2.16
N GLU A 203 16.88 1.36 -3.00
CA GLU A 203 18.31 1.23 -2.72
C GLU A 203 18.81 2.18 -1.63
N GLU A 204 18.14 3.33 -1.45
CA GLU A 204 18.42 4.28 -0.37
C GLU A 204 17.93 3.78 1.01
N LEU A 205 16.98 2.85 1.05
CA LEU A 205 16.41 2.36 2.31
C LEU A 205 17.39 1.45 3.06
N THR A 206 17.53 1.71 4.36
CA THR A 206 18.35 0.86 5.23
C THR A 206 17.66 -0.49 5.49
N ARG A 207 18.42 -1.44 6.04
CA ARG A 207 17.86 -2.71 6.52
C ARG A 207 16.76 -2.51 7.56
N ARG A 208 16.93 -1.53 8.45
CA ARG A 208 15.96 -1.26 9.53
C ARG A 208 14.67 -0.67 8.95
N ASP A 209 14.79 0.24 7.98
CA ASP A 209 13.64 0.78 7.24
C ASP A 209 12.85 -0.34 6.56
N LEU A 210 13.52 -1.17 5.74
CA LEU A 210 12.85 -2.23 4.99
C LEU A 210 12.23 -3.29 5.88
N LEU A 211 12.96 -3.73 6.90
CA LEU A 211 12.44 -4.71 7.85
C LEU A 211 11.18 -4.19 8.54
N SER A 212 11.16 -2.94 9.01
CA SER A 212 9.97 -2.35 9.62
C SER A 212 8.77 -2.35 8.69
N ARG A 213 8.96 -1.95 7.43
CA ARG A 213 7.88 -1.87 6.44
C ARG A 213 7.36 -3.25 6.03
N LEU A 214 8.26 -4.21 5.82
CA LEU A 214 7.88 -5.59 5.53
C LEU A 214 7.11 -6.19 6.71
N LEU A 215 7.56 -5.96 7.95
CA LEU A 215 6.84 -6.44 9.15
C LEU A 215 5.42 -5.86 9.25
N LEU A 216 5.24 -4.59 8.90
CA LEU A 216 3.90 -3.98 8.82
C LEU A 216 3.04 -4.60 7.71
N ASN A 217 3.66 -5.13 6.65
CA ASN A 217 2.98 -5.73 5.51
C ASN A 217 2.59 -7.21 5.72
N ILE A 218 3.29 -7.93 6.62
CA ILE A 218 3.11 -9.39 6.81
C ILE A 218 2.44 -9.79 8.12
N LYS A 219 2.45 -8.91 9.13
CA LYS A 219 1.83 -9.26 10.40
C LYS A 219 0.31 -9.36 10.19
N PRO A 220 -0.33 -10.49 10.53
CA PRO A 220 -1.76 -10.67 10.31
C PRO A 220 -2.57 -9.54 10.90
N ALA A 221 -3.19 -8.78 10.01
CA ALA A 221 -4.01 -7.63 10.32
C ALA A 221 -5.02 -7.44 9.19
N TYR A 222 -6.27 -7.21 9.60
CA TYR A 222 -7.40 -6.94 8.73
C TYR A 222 -7.96 -5.55 9.03
N VAL A 223 -8.40 -4.84 7.99
CA VAL A 223 -9.15 -3.59 8.10
C VAL A 223 -10.61 -3.94 8.32
N GLU A 224 -11.23 -3.35 9.34
CA GLU A 224 -12.68 -3.48 9.55
C GLU A 224 -13.40 -2.29 8.88
N PRO A 225 -13.97 -2.46 7.67
CA PRO A 225 -14.41 -1.31 6.87
C PRO A 225 -15.60 -0.58 7.49
N HIS A 226 -16.43 -1.28 8.27
CA HIS A 226 -17.59 -0.71 8.97
C HIS A 226 -17.20 0.41 9.94
N HIS A 227 -16.03 0.33 10.59
CA HIS A 227 -15.53 1.41 11.44
C HIS A 227 -15.21 2.67 10.62
N ILE A 228 -14.81 2.52 9.36
CA ILE A 228 -14.47 3.63 8.47
C ILE A 228 -15.75 4.21 7.84
N THR A 229 -16.64 3.36 7.32
CA THR A 229 -17.86 3.81 6.64
C THR A 229 -18.86 4.45 7.59
N ASN A 230 -19.02 3.94 8.82
CA ASN A 230 -19.95 4.50 9.81
C ASN A 230 -19.56 5.92 10.28
N GLN A 231 -18.30 6.31 10.12
CA GLN A 231 -17.84 7.68 10.40
C GLN A 231 -18.13 8.67 9.25
N GLY A 232 -18.63 8.19 8.11
CA GLY A 232 -18.87 9.01 6.93
C GLY A 232 -17.60 9.33 6.13
N VAL A 233 -16.49 8.61 6.35
CA VAL A 233 -15.24 8.77 5.58
C VAL A 233 -15.50 8.48 4.11
N LYS A 234 -15.18 9.44 3.23
CA LYS A 234 -15.35 9.24 1.79
C LYS A 234 -14.16 8.48 1.22
N VAL A 235 -14.43 7.37 0.54
CA VAL A 235 -13.40 6.51 -0.06
C VAL A 235 -13.43 6.66 -1.58
N THR A 236 -12.26 6.73 -2.20
CA THR A 236 -12.06 6.56 -3.64
C THR A 236 -10.96 5.54 -3.84
N ILE A 237 -11.23 4.54 -4.67
CA ILE A 237 -10.30 3.47 -5.01
C ILE A 237 -9.81 3.73 -6.42
N MET A 238 -8.50 3.75 -6.59
CA MET A 238 -7.85 3.88 -7.88
C MET A 238 -7.17 2.58 -8.25
N ASP A 239 -7.55 2.07 -9.40
CA ASP A 239 -7.02 0.85 -9.98
C ASP A 239 -6.56 1.09 -11.42
N VAL A 240 -5.60 0.28 -11.83
CA VAL A 240 -5.09 0.26 -13.19
C VAL A 240 -5.55 -1.02 -13.86
N ASN A 241 -5.92 -0.90 -15.14
CA ASN A 241 -6.41 -1.99 -15.97
C ASN A 241 -5.29 -2.67 -16.79
N ASP A 242 -4.10 -2.78 -16.20
CA ASP A 242 -2.92 -3.47 -16.72
C ASP A 242 -2.30 -4.42 -15.68
N ASP A 243 -1.19 -5.07 -16.03
CA ASP A 243 -0.48 -5.98 -15.14
C ASP A 243 0.10 -5.21 -13.92
N CYS A 244 -0.50 -5.48 -12.76
CA CYS A 244 -0.16 -4.91 -11.47
C CYS A 244 0.11 -6.02 -10.45
N VAL A 245 0.96 -5.76 -9.46
CA VAL A 245 1.26 -6.68 -8.34
C VAL A 245 0.01 -7.12 -7.58
N ILE A 246 -1.03 -6.28 -7.56
CA ILE A 246 -2.28 -6.58 -6.87
C ILE A 246 -3.19 -7.39 -7.80
N SER A 247 -3.39 -8.67 -7.45
CA SER A 247 -4.30 -9.56 -8.18
C SER A 247 -5.75 -9.06 -8.17
N ASP A 248 -6.52 -9.39 -9.20
CA ASP A 248 -7.93 -8.97 -9.32
C ASP A 248 -8.79 -9.46 -8.16
N ARG A 249 -8.48 -10.62 -7.57
CA ARG A 249 -9.16 -11.10 -6.35
C ARG A 249 -9.04 -10.11 -5.19
N VAL A 250 -7.85 -9.52 -5.01
CA VAL A 250 -7.61 -8.54 -3.93
C VAL A 250 -8.32 -7.22 -4.23
N LYS A 251 -8.37 -6.81 -5.50
CA LYS A 251 -9.16 -5.65 -5.94
C LYS A 251 -10.66 -5.86 -5.66
N ASP A 252 -11.20 -7.01 -6.04
CA ASP A 252 -12.60 -7.37 -5.80
C ASP A 252 -12.95 -7.37 -4.31
N ASP A 253 -12.07 -7.88 -3.45
CA ASP A 253 -12.28 -7.89 -2.01
C ASP A 253 -12.23 -6.47 -1.41
N LEU A 254 -11.40 -5.58 -1.96
CA LEU A 254 -11.42 -4.16 -1.60
C LEU A 254 -12.71 -3.47 -2.05
N TYR A 255 -13.21 -3.74 -3.26
CA TYR A 255 -14.48 -3.20 -3.75
C TYR A 255 -15.66 -3.65 -2.88
N LYS A 256 -15.72 -4.93 -2.52
CA LYS A 256 -16.74 -5.48 -1.60
C LYS A 256 -16.65 -4.84 -0.21
N SER A 257 -15.44 -4.51 0.24
CA SER A 257 -15.21 -3.87 1.53
C SER A 257 -15.73 -2.43 1.58
N PHE A 258 -15.72 -1.72 0.44
CA PHE A 258 -16.21 -0.35 0.31
C PHE A 258 -17.20 -0.19 -0.85
N PRO A 259 -18.45 -0.71 -0.73
CA PRO A 259 -19.42 -0.69 -1.82
C PRO A 259 -19.87 0.72 -2.24
N GLN A 260 -19.63 1.73 -1.39
CA GLN A 260 -19.94 3.14 -1.67
C GLN A 260 -18.71 3.95 -2.14
N ALA A 261 -17.56 3.29 -2.33
CA ALA A 261 -16.38 3.98 -2.84
C ALA A 261 -16.58 4.41 -4.30
N LYS A 262 -16.05 5.59 -4.64
CA LYS A 262 -15.91 5.95 -6.06
C LYS A 262 -14.74 5.16 -6.66
N LEU A 263 -14.89 4.69 -7.88
CA LEU A 263 -13.82 4.00 -8.62
C LEU A 263 -13.18 4.97 -9.60
N ALA A 264 -11.85 5.05 -9.58
CA ALA A 264 -11.02 5.81 -10.50
C ALA A 264 -10.15 4.82 -11.29
N GLN A 265 -10.59 4.47 -12.49
CA GLN A 265 -9.90 3.47 -13.31
C GLN A 265 -8.96 4.15 -14.31
N LEU A 266 -7.70 3.74 -14.31
CA LEU A 266 -6.71 4.10 -15.32
C LEU A 266 -6.59 2.97 -16.33
N LYS A 267 -6.42 3.32 -17.62
CA LYS A 267 -6.21 2.32 -18.68
C LYS A 267 -4.92 1.55 -18.48
N GLU A 268 -3.87 2.27 -18.11
CA GLU A 268 -2.50 1.78 -17.91
C GLU A 268 -1.78 2.69 -16.90
N GLY A 269 -0.70 2.21 -16.29
CA GLY A 269 0.01 2.90 -15.22
C GLY A 269 0.86 1.99 -14.31
N GLY A 270 0.73 0.68 -14.45
CA GLY A 270 1.49 -0.34 -13.73
C GLY A 270 1.41 -0.22 -12.21
N ASN A 271 2.51 -0.57 -11.54
CA ASN A 271 2.60 -0.56 -10.08
C ASN A 271 2.58 0.83 -9.46
N PHE A 272 2.99 1.85 -10.22
CA PHE A 272 3.25 3.21 -9.73
C PHE A 272 2.53 4.28 -10.57
N PRO A 273 1.19 4.23 -10.68
CA PRO A 273 0.44 5.14 -11.55
C PRO A 273 0.62 6.61 -11.15
N TYR A 274 0.87 6.89 -9.87
CA TYR A 274 1.15 8.24 -9.37
C TYR A 274 2.47 8.84 -9.90
N LEU A 275 3.38 8.02 -10.42
CA LEU A 275 4.58 8.46 -11.13
C LEU A 275 4.37 8.39 -12.65
N ALA A 276 3.90 7.26 -13.17
CA ALA A 276 3.80 7.00 -14.62
C ALA A 276 2.67 7.78 -15.31
N ARG A 277 1.57 8.06 -14.60
CA ARG A 277 0.38 8.77 -15.09
C ARG A 277 -0.03 9.86 -14.10
N SER A 278 0.95 10.61 -13.61
CA SER A 278 0.76 11.59 -12.53
C SER A 278 -0.33 12.61 -12.82
N ASP A 279 -0.49 13.05 -14.07
CA ASP A 279 -1.49 14.05 -14.45
C ASP A 279 -2.92 13.53 -14.26
N GLU A 280 -3.20 12.31 -14.71
CA GLU A 280 -4.50 11.66 -14.51
C GLU A 280 -4.76 11.39 -13.03
N VAL A 281 -3.75 10.89 -12.31
CA VAL A 281 -3.85 10.66 -10.86
C VAL A 281 -4.16 11.97 -10.12
N ASN A 282 -3.51 13.07 -10.49
CA ASN A 282 -3.73 14.39 -9.90
C ASN A 282 -5.15 14.90 -10.16
N ILE A 283 -5.72 14.65 -11.34
CA ILE A 283 -7.12 14.98 -11.66
C ILE A 283 -8.07 14.22 -10.73
N PHE A 284 -7.89 12.91 -10.57
CA PHE A 284 -8.75 12.13 -9.67
C PHE A 284 -8.60 12.53 -8.21
N ILE A 285 -7.38 12.82 -7.73
CA ILE A 285 -7.17 13.35 -6.38
C ILE A 285 -7.88 14.70 -6.23
N LYS A 286 -7.78 15.60 -7.20
CA LYS A 286 -8.47 16.90 -7.19
C LYS A 286 -9.99 16.71 -7.10
N ILE A 287 -10.59 15.91 -7.99
CA ILE A 287 -12.03 15.61 -7.98
C ILE A 287 -12.45 15.01 -6.63
N HIS A 288 -11.62 14.13 -6.07
CA HIS A 288 -11.87 13.56 -4.76
C HIS A 288 -11.92 14.62 -3.66
N LEU A 289 -11.01 15.59 -3.67
CA LEU A 289 -10.92 16.65 -2.67
C LEU A 289 -11.97 17.77 -2.86
N MET A 290 -12.43 18.02 -4.09
CA MET A 290 -13.39 19.08 -4.40
C MET A 290 -14.69 18.97 -3.60
N ARG A 291 -15.13 17.75 -3.23
CA ARG A 291 -16.32 17.54 -2.40
C ARG A 291 -16.21 18.11 -0.97
N PHE A 292 -15.01 18.51 -0.54
CA PHE A 292 -14.74 19.10 0.76
C PHE A 292 -14.47 20.61 0.70
N ALA A 293 -14.47 21.21 -0.49
CA ALA A 293 -14.31 22.64 -0.66
C ALA A 293 -15.40 23.42 0.11
N GLY A 294 -15.01 24.49 0.79
CA GLY A 294 -15.92 25.28 1.62
C GLY A 294 -16.39 24.60 2.93
N THR A 295 -16.01 23.35 3.20
CA THR A 295 -16.36 22.64 4.44
C THR A 295 -15.28 22.80 5.52
N ALA A 296 -15.60 22.43 6.76
CA ALA A 296 -14.63 22.40 7.87
C ALA A 296 -13.44 21.43 7.65
N ALA A 297 -13.56 20.51 6.69
CA ALA A 297 -12.51 19.58 6.28
C ALA A 297 -11.72 20.07 5.06
N SER A 298 -11.97 21.27 4.53
CA SER A 298 -11.30 21.72 3.30
C SER A 298 -9.77 21.71 3.41
N ALA A 299 -9.12 21.14 2.39
CA ALA A 299 -7.67 21.01 2.27
C ALA A 299 -7.01 22.13 1.44
N CYS A 300 -7.81 23.08 0.94
CA CYS A 300 -7.38 24.20 0.12
C CYS A 300 -7.83 25.52 0.74
N ASP A 301 -7.10 26.60 0.46
CA ASP A 301 -7.52 27.96 0.83
C ASP A 301 -8.72 28.39 -0.02
N SER A 302 -9.70 29.05 0.60
CA SER A 302 -10.98 29.38 -0.05
C SER A 302 -10.81 30.29 -1.28
N ASP A 303 -9.77 31.12 -1.27
CA ASP A 303 -9.51 32.10 -2.34
C ASP A 303 -8.90 31.45 -3.59
N SER A 304 -8.13 30.37 -3.40
CA SER A 304 -7.49 29.61 -4.50
C SER A 304 -8.50 28.74 -5.26
N PHE A 305 -9.58 28.33 -4.60
CA PHE A 305 -10.60 27.45 -5.15
C PHE A 305 -11.42 28.13 -6.27
N ASN A 306 -11.68 29.44 -6.15
CA ASN A 306 -12.47 30.20 -7.12
C ASN A 306 -11.70 30.54 -8.41
N ALA A 307 -10.36 30.46 -8.40
CA ALA A 307 -9.53 30.76 -9.58
C ALA A 307 -9.50 29.61 -10.60
N THR A 308 -9.81 28.38 -10.18
CA THR A 308 -9.89 27.19 -11.05
C THR A 308 -11.25 26.53 -10.93
N GLY A 309 -12.30 27.27 -11.30
CA GLY A 309 -13.69 26.81 -11.26
C GLY A 309 -13.88 25.41 -11.85
N PRO A 310 -14.99 24.72 -11.51
CA PRO A 310 -15.22 23.36 -11.99
C PRO A 310 -15.19 23.35 -13.52
N ILE A 311 -14.34 22.53 -14.12
CA ILE A 311 -14.58 22.03 -15.48
C ILE A 311 -15.58 20.87 -15.31
N LEU A 312 -16.79 21.20 -14.90
CA LEU A 312 -17.95 20.32 -14.96
C LEU A 312 -19.10 21.25 -15.30
N ASP A 313 -19.51 21.18 -16.57
CA ASP A 313 -20.75 21.78 -17.06
C ASP A 313 -21.89 21.22 -16.19
N GLU A 314 -22.69 22.10 -15.61
CA GLU A 314 -23.84 21.73 -14.77
C GLU A 314 -24.89 21.04 -15.66
N GLY A 315 -24.75 19.73 -15.89
CA GLY A 315 -25.67 19.00 -16.77
C GLY A 315 -25.58 17.46 -16.79
N GLU A 316 -24.58 16.82 -16.18
CA GLU A 316 -24.41 15.35 -16.27
C GLU A 316 -24.29 14.64 -14.91
N GLU A 317 -25.17 14.95 -13.96
CA GLU A 317 -25.26 14.16 -12.71
C GLU A 317 -26.01 12.82 -12.88
N ASP A 318 -26.70 12.59 -14.01
CA ASP A 318 -27.58 11.41 -14.19
C ASP A 318 -27.06 10.34 -15.18
N ALA A 319 -25.89 10.51 -15.80
CA ALA A 319 -25.42 9.60 -16.85
C ALA A 319 -24.76 8.29 -16.34
N TRP A 320 -24.50 8.15 -15.04
CA TRP A 320 -23.88 6.93 -14.46
C TRP A 320 -24.90 5.94 -13.87
N ALA A 321 -26.18 6.26 -13.85
CA ALA A 321 -27.23 5.42 -13.27
C ALA A 321 -28.08 4.74 -14.34
N SER A 322 -27.53 3.85 -15.16
CA SER A 322 -28.31 2.82 -15.87
C SER A 322 -27.43 1.75 -16.52
N VAL A 323 -27.28 0.62 -15.84
CA VAL A 323 -27.02 -0.66 -16.51
C VAL A 323 -28.41 -1.27 -16.77
N PRO A 324 -28.84 -1.50 -18.03
CA PRO A 324 -30.08 -2.22 -18.27
C PRO A 324 -29.86 -3.70 -17.98
N GLU A 325 -30.62 -4.24 -17.02
CA GLU A 325 -30.94 -5.66 -16.94
C GLU A 325 -31.66 -6.07 -18.23
N ASN A 326 -31.11 -7.02 -18.98
CA ASN A 326 -31.87 -7.73 -20.01
C ASN A 326 -32.18 -9.14 -19.51
N SER A 327 -33.43 -9.29 -19.11
CA SER A 327 -34.15 -10.55 -18.93
C SER A 327 -34.52 -11.20 -20.26
N ASP A 328 -34.69 -12.52 -20.20
CA ASP A 328 -35.04 -13.45 -21.28
C ASP A 328 -36.27 -13.07 -22.13
N GLY A 329 -36.28 -13.51 -23.39
CA GLY A 329 -37.45 -13.45 -24.29
C GLY A 329 -37.19 -14.00 -25.69
N GLU A 330 -37.83 -15.12 -26.00
CA GLU A 330 -37.73 -15.98 -27.20
C GLU A 330 -38.20 -15.38 -28.55
N GLU A 331 -37.61 -15.96 -29.62
CA GLU A 331 -38.19 -16.34 -30.94
C GLU A 331 -38.78 -15.31 -31.94
N LYS A 332 -38.19 -15.25 -33.15
CA LYS A 332 -38.73 -15.87 -34.40
C LYS A 332 -37.89 -15.59 -35.66
N SER A 333 -37.63 -16.65 -36.43
CA SER A 333 -37.07 -16.65 -37.81
C SER A 333 -38.11 -16.30 -38.89
N PRO A 334 -37.69 -15.96 -40.12
CA PRO A 334 -37.84 -16.88 -41.28
C PRO A 334 -36.68 -16.75 -42.31
N ALA A 335 -36.44 -17.53 -43.36
CA ALA A 335 -36.76 -18.89 -43.84
C ALA A 335 -35.88 -19.16 -45.10
N HIS A 336 -35.57 -20.44 -45.36
CA HIS A 336 -35.25 -21.11 -46.64
C HIS A 336 -33.99 -20.78 -47.48
N ALA A 337 -33.05 -21.73 -47.56
CA ALA A 337 -32.86 -22.64 -48.73
C ALA A 337 -31.76 -23.70 -48.45
N ASP A 338 -32.01 -24.94 -48.85
CA ASP A 338 -31.25 -26.21 -48.66
C ASP A 338 -30.77 -26.75 -50.04
N PRO A 339 -30.02 -27.88 -50.21
CA PRO A 339 -29.17 -28.67 -49.28
C PRO A 339 -27.90 -29.40 -49.86
N MET A 340 -27.13 -30.05 -48.95
CA MET A 340 -26.40 -31.36 -49.04
C MET A 340 -25.02 -31.51 -49.77
N PRO A 341 -24.19 -32.57 -49.50
CA PRO A 341 -24.36 -33.70 -48.55
C PRO A 341 -23.17 -34.07 -47.63
N ASN A 342 -23.49 -34.90 -46.62
CA ASN A 342 -22.62 -35.65 -45.70
C ASN A 342 -22.54 -37.15 -46.10
N PRO A 343 -21.52 -37.89 -45.67
CA PRO A 343 -21.70 -39.28 -45.18
C PRO A 343 -20.84 -39.53 -43.91
N GLN A 344 -21.17 -40.30 -42.87
CA GLN A 344 -21.93 -41.54 -42.65
C GLN A 344 -21.99 -41.74 -41.10
N ALA A 345 -23.15 -42.01 -40.49
CA ALA A 345 -23.67 -43.32 -40.04
C ALA A 345 -23.18 -43.84 -38.65
N ALA A 346 -24.16 -44.18 -37.81
CA ALA A 346 -24.20 -44.52 -36.37
C ALA A 346 -23.83 -46.03 -36.07
N PRO A 347 -24.09 -46.69 -34.90
CA PRO A 347 -25.00 -46.36 -33.78
C PRO A 347 -24.61 -46.74 -32.30
N VAL A 348 -25.32 -46.09 -31.38
CA VAL A 348 -25.90 -46.44 -30.05
C VAL A 348 -25.47 -47.74 -29.33
N ALA A 349 -25.12 -47.62 -28.04
CA ALA A 349 -25.55 -48.54 -26.97
C ALA A 349 -25.47 -47.93 -25.56
N THR A 350 -26.52 -48.17 -24.78
CA THR A 350 -26.80 -47.82 -23.38
C THR A 350 -25.95 -48.59 -22.36
N ASN A 351 -25.64 -47.98 -21.21
CA ASN A 351 -25.84 -48.53 -19.84
C ASN A 351 -25.15 -47.68 -18.75
N ALA A 352 -25.88 -47.37 -17.67
CA ALA A 352 -25.31 -47.03 -16.36
C ALA A 352 -24.91 -48.33 -15.61
N PRO A 353 -23.97 -48.30 -14.63
CA PRO A 353 -24.32 -47.93 -13.24
C PRO A 353 -23.21 -47.17 -12.45
N GLU A 354 -23.55 -46.76 -11.23
CA GLU A 354 -22.77 -45.98 -10.23
C GLU A 354 -21.54 -46.70 -9.59
N PRO A 355 -20.96 -46.24 -8.43
CA PRO A 355 -19.75 -45.42 -8.34
C PRO A 355 -18.57 -46.16 -7.66
N VAL A 356 -17.33 -45.71 -7.86
CA VAL A 356 -16.16 -46.27 -7.14
C VAL A 356 -15.23 -45.16 -6.63
N ALA A 357 -14.97 -45.24 -5.33
CA ALA A 357 -13.98 -44.47 -4.59
C ALA A 357 -12.54 -45.02 -4.77
N SER A 358 -11.56 -44.13 -4.88
CA SER A 358 -10.14 -44.32 -4.47
C SER A 358 -9.44 -42.96 -4.56
N ALA A 359 -8.96 -42.35 -3.48
CA ALA A 359 -7.80 -42.71 -2.66
C ALA A 359 -6.47 -42.65 -3.41
N VAL A 360 -5.70 -41.56 -3.20
CA VAL A 360 -4.22 -41.61 -3.17
C VAL A 360 -3.72 -40.62 -2.11
N ALA A 361 -3.25 -41.18 -0.99
CA ALA A 361 -2.48 -40.49 0.03
C ALA A 361 -0.98 -40.64 -0.26
N ALA A 362 -0.21 -39.57 -0.05
CA ALA A 362 1.24 -39.53 -0.22
C ALA A 362 1.99 -40.25 0.92
N PRO A 363 3.16 -40.88 0.68
CA PRO A 363 3.89 -41.61 1.71
C PRO A 363 4.93 -40.74 2.45
N ALA A 364 5.05 -40.98 3.76
CA ALA A 364 6.15 -40.53 4.60
C ALA A 364 7.36 -41.50 4.52
N PRO A 365 8.62 -41.04 4.71
CA PRO A 365 9.78 -41.92 4.65
C PRO A 365 10.07 -42.60 6.01
N ALA A 366 10.38 -43.89 5.94
CA ALA A 366 10.75 -44.75 7.06
C ALA A 366 12.25 -44.72 7.35
N VAL A 367 12.54 -44.81 8.65
CA VAL A 367 13.83 -44.92 9.33
C VAL A 367 14.45 -46.31 9.13
N ALA A 368 15.76 -46.39 8.91
CA ALA A 368 16.55 -47.63 8.99
C ALA A 368 17.30 -47.72 10.34
N THR A 369 17.24 -48.88 10.99
CA THR A 369 17.78 -49.13 12.33
C THR A 369 18.95 -50.13 12.35
N ARG A 370 20.03 -49.75 13.09
CA ARG A 370 20.79 -50.53 14.12
C ARG A 370 21.73 -51.68 13.67
N PRO A 371 22.73 -52.15 14.50
CA PRO A 371 22.61 -52.36 15.96
C PRO A 371 23.83 -52.23 16.93
N HIS A 372 23.45 -52.20 18.23
CA HIS A 372 24.08 -52.69 19.49
C HIS A 372 25.49 -52.23 19.95
N GLY A 373 25.75 -51.90 21.24
CA GLY A 373 24.86 -51.86 22.41
C GLY A 373 25.57 -51.65 23.77
N LYS A 374 24.73 -51.78 24.82
CA LYS A 374 24.99 -52.14 26.23
C LYS A 374 25.44 -51.10 27.30
N LYS A 375 24.62 -51.12 28.38
CA LYS A 375 24.85 -50.81 29.83
C LYS A 375 24.89 -49.33 30.24
N LYS A 376 24.45 -48.91 31.44
CA LYS A 376 23.43 -49.29 32.46
C LYS A 376 23.61 -48.22 33.58
N ARG A 377 22.50 -47.76 34.18
CA ARG A 377 22.38 -47.15 35.55
C ARG A 377 23.07 -45.77 35.77
N SER A 378 22.65 -44.85 36.65
CA SER A 378 21.48 -44.64 37.52
C SER A 378 21.63 -43.28 38.24
N LYS A 379 20.51 -42.60 38.52
CA LYS A 379 20.16 -41.87 39.76
C LYS A 379 21.00 -40.65 40.25
N GLN A 380 20.25 -39.56 40.49
CA GLN A 380 20.10 -38.82 41.77
C GLN A 380 20.63 -37.37 41.90
N GLN A 381 19.69 -36.47 42.21
CA GLN A 381 19.68 -35.33 43.18
C GLN A 381 20.61 -34.09 43.07
N ARG A 382 19.97 -32.93 42.80
CA ARG A 382 19.69 -31.76 43.69
C ARG A 382 20.71 -31.30 44.75
N ALA A 383 21.04 -29.99 44.71
CA ALA A 383 21.13 -28.98 45.80
C ALA A 383 22.04 -27.81 45.31
N ASP A 384 21.55 -26.58 45.09
CA ASP A 384 21.30 -25.45 46.03
C ASP A 384 22.55 -24.62 46.40
N LEU A 385 22.31 -23.30 46.56
CA LEU A 385 23.12 -22.16 47.10
C LEU A 385 23.32 -21.07 46.03
N VAL A 386 22.54 -19.98 45.98
CA VAL A 386 22.42 -18.82 46.91
C VAL A 386 23.77 -18.15 47.20
N GLY A 387 23.90 -16.89 46.78
CA GLY A 387 25.05 -16.03 47.03
C GLY A 387 24.83 -14.63 46.47
N ASP A 388 24.08 -13.85 47.23
CA ASP A 388 23.91 -12.39 47.16
C ASP A 388 25.26 -11.67 47.34
N ALA A 389 25.50 -10.57 46.59
CA ALA A 389 26.34 -9.44 47.00
C ALA A 389 26.50 -8.41 45.87
N THR A 390 25.86 -7.27 46.09
CA THR A 390 26.13 -5.93 45.56
C THR A 390 27.57 -5.46 45.84
N PHE A 391 28.19 -4.72 44.92
CA PHE A 391 29.09 -3.60 45.27
C PHE A 391 29.25 -2.63 44.09
N ASP A 392 29.48 -1.38 44.47
CA ASP A 392 29.26 -0.11 43.77
C ASP A 392 30.27 0.28 42.68
N ASP A 393 29.79 1.20 41.84
CA ASP A 393 30.42 2.40 41.27
C ASP A 393 31.95 2.50 41.24
N ILE A 394 32.50 2.65 40.03
CA ILE A 394 33.63 3.58 39.74
C ILE A 394 33.39 4.20 38.36
N ASP A 395 33.13 5.51 38.36
CA ASP A 395 33.38 6.45 37.27
C ASP A 395 34.88 6.45 36.91
N ASP A 396 35.22 6.46 35.63
CA ASP A 396 36.41 7.19 35.18
C ASP A 396 36.24 7.65 33.72
N ASP A 397 36.32 8.96 33.57
CA ASP A 397 36.46 9.71 32.33
C ASP A 397 37.82 9.42 31.65
N ALA A 398 37.89 9.82 30.36
CA ALA A 398 39.09 9.99 29.52
C ALA A 398 39.57 8.79 28.67
N LEU A 399 39.04 8.69 27.44
CA LEU A 399 39.74 9.04 26.19
C LEU A 399 38.86 8.80 24.95
#